data_AF-W9WT11-F1
#
_entry.id   AF-W9WT11-F1
#
_cell.length_a   1.000
_cell.length_b   1.000
_cell.length_c   1.000
_cell.angle_alpha   90.00
_cell.angle_beta   90.00
_cell.angle_gamma   90.00
#
_symmetry.space_group_name_H-M   'P 1'
#
loop_
_entity.id
_entity.type
_entity.pdbx_description
1 polymer ?
#
loop_
_entity_poly.entity_id
_entity_poly.type
_entity_poly.pdbx_seq_one_letter_code
_entity_poly.pdbx_strand_id
1 'polypeptide(L)'
;MKLDYIDCYLVHGPIHVSSIKQAAKGMAKCVEERMTKTVGVANYSVEDMLVMKEALAEHGVPLATNQCEYSVLRRMPEIEGMLEACSQHGIVFQLYSALAQGRLSGKYSRENPPPKEYRFSSYDMEHVEPALEVLRHLAAKYNVSVASVAMNWNIFARGQYPWWGSGRKARLSRTCKS
;
A
#
# COMPACT_ATOMS: atom_id res chain seq x y z
N MET A 1 16.16 -15.79 0.04
CA MET A 1 17.08 -14.65 -0.19
C MET A 1 18.41 -14.98 0.47
N LYS A 2 19.55 -14.51 -0.03
CA LYS A 2 20.87 -14.68 0.61
C LYS A 2 21.30 -13.35 1.23
N LEU A 3 20.61 -12.93 2.28
CA LEU A 3 20.85 -11.68 2.99
C LEU A 3 20.83 -11.94 4.49
N ASP A 4 21.75 -11.32 5.20
CA ASP A 4 21.84 -11.39 6.66
C ASP A 4 20.96 -10.33 7.36
N TYR A 5 20.42 -9.38 6.57
CA TYR A 5 19.66 -8.23 7.05
C TYR A 5 18.58 -7.79 6.05
N ILE A 6 17.48 -7.26 6.58
CA ILE A 6 16.43 -6.57 5.81
C ILE A 6 16.09 -5.23 6.47
N ASP A 7 15.70 -4.21 5.70
CA ASP A 7 15.43 -2.88 6.29
C ASP A 7 14.13 -2.82 7.11
N CYS A 8 13.12 -3.54 6.66
CA CYS A 8 11.81 -3.57 7.30
C CYS A 8 11.24 -4.99 7.26
N TYR A 9 10.88 -5.52 8.42
CA TYR A 9 10.20 -6.80 8.56
C TYR A 9 8.70 -6.58 8.78
N LEU A 10 7.87 -7.14 7.91
CA LEU A 10 6.41 -6.99 7.95
C LEU A 10 5.72 -8.28 8.36
N VAL A 11 4.77 -8.19 9.30
CA VAL A 11 3.77 -9.25 9.49
C VAL A 11 2.70 -9.12 8.41
N HIS A 12 2.62 -10.12 7.54
CA HIS A 12 1.78 -10.06 6.35
C HIS A 12 0.35 -10.55 6.61
N GLY A 13 -0.54 -9.62 6.95
CA GLY A 13 -1.98 -9.86 7.15
C GLY A 13 -2.38 -9.83 8.63
N PRO A 14 -3.65 -9.52 8.93
CA PRO A 14 -4.14 -9.50 10.30
C PRO A 14 -3.99 -10.88 10.92
N ILE A 15 -3.40 -10.91 12.11
CA ILE A 15 -3.28 -12.12 12.93
C ILE A 15 -4.33 -12.05 14.04
N HIS A 16 -4.62 -13.20 14.65
CA HIS A 16 -5.51 -13.21 15.80
C HIS A 16 -4.98 -12.29 16.91
N VAL A 17 -5.84 -11.47 17.51
CA VAL A 17 -5.46 -10.44 18.51
C VAL A 17 -4.61 -11.01 19.64
N SER A 18 -4.93 -12.21 20.12
CA SER A 18 -4.15 -12.88 21.18
C SER A 18 -2.70 -13.22 20.78
N SER A 19 -2.41 -13.29 19.48
CA SER A 19 -1.08 -13.57 18.94
C SER A 19 -0.25 -12.30 18.74
N ILE A 20 -0.84 -11.11 18.84
CA ILE A 20 -0.13 -9.83 18.59
C ILE A 20 1.06 -9.67 19.55
N LYS A 21 0.89 -9.95 20.84
CA LYS A 21 1.98 -9.85 21.82
C LYS A 21 3.13 -10.82 21.51
N GLN A 22 2.80 -12.05 21.12
CA GLN A 22 3.81 -13.05 20.75
C GLN A 22 4.55 -12.63 19.47
N ALA A 23 3.84 -12.09 18.49
CA ALA A 23 4.42 -11.57 17.26
C ALA A 23 5.33 -10.37 17.54
N ALA A 24 4.88 -9.40 18.35
CA ALA A 24 5.66 -8.23 18.75
C ALA A 24 6.98 -8.64 19.43
N LYS A 25 6.95 -9.62 20.35
CA LYS A 25 8.14 -10.17 20.98
C LYS A 25 9.13 -10.76 19.96
N GLY A 26 8.62 -11.53 18.98
CA GLY A 26 9.45 -12.10 17.92
C GLY A 26 10.07 -11.02 17.02
N MET A 27 9.28 -10.02 16.63
CA MET A 27 9.74 -8.89 15.84
C MET A 27 10.79 -8.06 16.58
N ALA A 28 10.60 -7.81 17.88
CA ALA A 28 11.57 -7.11 18.72
C ALA A 28 12.90 -7.86 18.80
N LYS A 29 12.85 -9.19 18.94
CA LYS A 29 14.04 -10.04 18.90
C LYS A 29 14.80 -9.90 17.57
N CYS A 30 14.09 -9.85 16.44
CA CYS A 30 14.75 -9.62 15.14
C CYS A 30 15.45 -8.25 15.06
N VAL A 31 14.93 -7.22 15.74
CA VAL A 31 15.58 -5.91 15.83
C VAL A 31 16.81 -5.98 16.74
N GLU A 32 16.68 -6.64 17.90
CA GLU A 32 17.78 -6.85 18.84
C GLU A 32 18.95 -7.61 18.23
N GLU A 33 18.66 -8.68 17.48
CA GLU A 33 19.64 -9.47 16.73
C GLU A 33 20.16 -8.77 15.46
N ARG A 34 19.74 -7.52 15.21
CA ARG A 34 20.11 -6.70 14.05
C ARG A 34 19.79 -7.36 12.70
N MET A 35 18.81 -8.26 12.68
CA MET A 35 18.29 -8.86 11.45
C MET A 35 17.40 -7.88 10.68
N THR A 36 16.78 -6.93 11.38
CA THR A 36 16.00 -5.85 10.78
C THR A 36 16.21 -4.52 11.50
N LYS A 37 16.12 -3.41 10.76
CA LYS A 37 16.19 -2.06 11.33
C LYS A 37 14.83 -1.57 11.82
N THR A 38 13.77 -1.92 11.10
CA THR A 38 12.40 -1.51 11.44
C THR A 38 11.43 -2.67 11.32
N VAL A 39 10.26 -2.49 11.93
CA VAL A 39 9.19 -3.48 11.94
C VAL A 39 7.89 -2.83 11.52
N GLY A 40 7.04 -3.58 10.83
CA GLY A 40 5.75 -3.10 10.38
C GLY A 40 4.73 -4.21 10.26
N VAL A 41 3.53 -3.82 9.91
CA VAL A 41 2.40 -4.73 9.68
C VAL A 41 1.80 -4.47 8.32
N ALA A 42 1.01 -5.41 7.80
CA ALA A 42 0.27 -5.24 6.57
C ALA A 42 -1.20 -5.64 6.74
N ASN A 43 -2.10 -4.77 6.29
CA ASN A 43 -3.56 -4.93 6.32
C ASN A 43 -4.14 -5.10 7.73
N TYR A 44 -3.52 -4.50 8.74
CA TYR A 44 -4.09 -4.44 10.09
C TYR A 44 -5.20 -3.39 10.14
N SER A 45 -6.23 -3.61 10.96
CA SER A 45 -7.19 -2.57 11.32
C SER A 45 -6.53 -1.49 12.19
N VAL A 46 -7.22 -0.38 12.44
CA VAL A 46 -6.71 0.66 13.32
C VAL A 46 -6.47 0.10 14.72
N GLU A 47 -7.44 -0.67 15.24
CA GLU A 47 -7.36 -1.28 16.56
C GLU A 47 -6.17 -2.24 16.66
N ASP A 48 -6.03 -3.17 15.72
CA ASP A 48 -4.94 -4.14 15.72
C ASP A 48 -3.57 -3.46 15.58
N MET A 49 -3.48 -2.41 14.76
CA MET A 49 -2.26 -1.63 14.59
C MET A 49 -1.84 -0.96 15.91
N LEU A 50 -2.80 -0.41 16.67
CA LEU A 50 -2.54 0.20 17.96
C LEU A 50 -2.11 -0.82 19.01
N VAL A 51 -2.76 -1.99 19.05
CA VAL A 51 -2.36 -3.09 19.94
C VAL A 51 -0.94 -3.57 19.62
N MET A 52 -0.59 -3.69 18.33
CA MET A 52 0.76 -4.05 17.91
C MET A 52 1.78 -2.99 18.31
N LYS A 53 1.46 -1.71 18.11
CA LYS A 53 2.31 -0.57 18.52
C LYS A 53 2.60 -0.61 20.02
N GLU A 54 1.57 -0.82 20.85
CA GLU A 54 1.72 -0.91 22.31
C GLU A 54 2.58 -2.12 22.71
N ALA A 55 2.33 -3.28 22.12
CA ALA A 55 3.10 -4.49 22.40
C ALA A 55 4.58 -4.36 22.01
N LEU A 56 4.89 -3.68 20.91
CA LEU A 56 6.28 -3.40 20.51
C LEU A 56 6.95 -2.35 21.43
N ALA A 57 6.18 -1.39 21.94
CA ALA A 57 6.68 -0.39 22.87
C ALA A 57 7.15 -0.98 24.20
N GLU A 58 6.54 -2.10 24.66
CA GLU A 58 7.03 -2.88 25.81
C GLU A 58 8.49 -3.36 25.64
N HIS A 59 8.96 -3.47 24.39
CA HIS A 59 10.33 -3.87 24.03
C HIS A 59 11.20 -2.71 23.53
N GLY A 60 10.74 -1.46 23.62
CA GLY A 60 11.47 -0.28 23.12
C GLY A 60 11.57 -0.20 21.60
N VAL A 61 10.73 -0.92 20.86
CA VAL A 61 10.72 -0.94 19.39
C VAL A 61 9.50 -0.15 18.88
N PRO A 62 9.68 0.87 18.02
CA PRO A 62 8.54 1.56 17.42
C PRO A 62 7.97 0.76 16.24
N LEU A 63 6.64 0.77 16.09
CA LEU A 63 5.99 0.31 14.87
C LEU A 63 6.20 1.34 13.75
N ALA A 64 6.88 0.95 12.67
CA ALA A 64 7.30 1.89 11.64
C ALA A 64 6.25 2.11 10.54
N THR A 65 5.51 1.06 10.15
CA THR A 65 4.59 1.14 9.01
C THR A 65 3.39 0.21 9.16
N ASN A 66 2.26 0.63 8.60
CA ASN A 66 1.14 -0.26 8.25
C ASN A 66 0.94 -0.23 6.74
N GLN A 67 1.10 -1.38 6.09
CA GLN A 67 0.99 -1.52 4.65
C GLN A 67 -0.43 -1.96 4.23
N CYS A 68 -1.17 -1.12 3.53
CA CYS A 68 -2.59 -1.40 3.19
C CYS A 68 -2.87 -1.27 1.69
N GLU A 69 -3.89 -2.00 1.20
CA GLU A 69 -4.33 -1.83 -0.18
C GLU A 69 -5.08 -0.50 -0.31
N TYR A 70 -4.57 0.40 -1.15
CA TYR A 70 -5.18 1.70 -1.34
C TYR A 70 -5.02 2.18 -2.79
N SER A 71 -6.11 2.68 -3.36
CA SER A 71 -6.15 3.30 -4.68
C SER A 71 -7.39 4.19 -4.79
N VAL A 72 -7.51 4.93 -5.90
CA VAL A 72 -8.73 5.68 -6.24
C VAL A 72 -10.02 4.84 -6.10
N LEU A 73 -9.93 3.53 -6.39
CA LEU A 73 -11.07 2.60 -6.30
C LEU A 73 -11.25 1.97 -4.91
N ARG A 74 -10.17 1.86 -4.12
CA ARG A 74 -10.19 1.22 -2.81
C ARG A 74 -9.75 2.21 -1.75
N ARG A 75 -10.74 2.85 -1.13
CA ARG A 75 -10.56 3.91 -0.13
C ARG A 75 -10.92 3.48 1.30
N MET A 76 -11.16 2.20 1.54
CA MET A 76 -11.50 1.68 2.88
C MET A 76 -10.53 2.17 3.98
N PRO A 77 -9.19 2.10 3.80
CA PRO A 77 -8.28 2.63 4.81
C PRO A 77 -8.49 4.13 5.12
N GLU A 78 -8.90 4.93 4.15
CA GLU A 78 -9.21 6.35 4.39
C GLU A 78 -10.54 6.50 5.14
N ILE A 79 -11.57 5.74 4.76
CA ILE A 79 -12.90 5.81 5.37
C ILE A 79 -12.87 5.35 6.83
N GLU A 80 -12.08 4.32 7.12
CA GLU A 80 -11.91 3.76 8.47
C GLU A 80 -10.92 4.55 9.34
N GLY A 81 -10.37 5.66 8.84
CA GLY A 81 -9.48 6.53 9.61
C GLY A 81 -8.04 6.02 9.76
N MET A 82 -7.61 4.99 9.00
CA MET A 82 -6.25 4.43 9.07
C MET A 82 -5.17 5.48 8.78
N LEU A 83 -5.41 6.35 7.79
CA LEU A 83 -4.48 7.42 7.41
C LEU A 83 -4.26 8.40 8.55
N GLU A 84 -5.35 8.79 9.20
CA GLU A 84 -5.31 9.71 10.33
C GLU A 84 -4.63 9.07 11.54
N ALA A 85 -4.99 7.83 11.87
CA ALA A 85 -4.35 7.07 12.94
C ALA A 85 -2.84 6.91 12.71
N CYS A 86 -2.43 6.58 11.49
CA CYS A 86 -1.01 6.50 11.12
C CYS A 86 -0.29 7.84 11.37
N SER A 87 -0.87 8.94 10.89
CA SER A 87 -0.33 10.29 11.07
C SER A 87 -0.20 10.67 12.56
N GLN A 88 -1.27 10.46 13.34
CA GLN A 88 -1.32 10.81 14.77
C GLN A 88 -0.30 10.02 15.61
N HIS A 89 0.03 8.79 15.21
CA HIS A 89 0.95 7.93 15.95
C HIS A 89 2.37 7.86 15.37
N GLY A 90 2.68 8.65 14.34
CA GLY A 90 4.00 8.63 13.70
C GLY A 90 4.31 7.32 12.96
N ILE A 91 3.27 6.61 12.53
CA ILE A 91 3.38 5.37 11.75
C ILE A 91 3.26 5.74 10.27
N VAL A 92 4.13 5.20 9.43
CA VAL A 92 4.05 5.42 7.98
C VAL A 92 2.89 4.59 7.41
N PHE A 93 1.95 5.25 6.74
CA PHE A 93 0.99 4.54 5.91
C PHE A 93 1.64 4.18 4.58
N GLN A 94 1.83 2.89 4.32
CA GLN A 94 2.42 2.40 3.08
C GLN A 94 1.33 1.78 2.21
N LEU A 95 1.06 2.36 1.05
CA LEU A 95 0.07 1.77 0.16
C LEU A 95 0.67 0.73 -0.79
N TYR A 96 -0.12 -0.28 -1.14
CA TYR A 96 0.14 -1.17 -2.29
C TYR A 96 -1.07 -1.21 -3.21
N SER A 97 -0.89 -1.78 -4.41
CA SER A 97 -1.93 -1.84 -5.46
C SER A 97 -2.48 -0.47 -5.87
N ALA A 98 -1.61 0.56 -5.90
CA ALA A 98 -1.96 1.95 -6.25
C ALA A 98 -2.75 2.10 -7.56
N LEU A 99 -2.52 1.19 -8.51
CA LEU A 99 -3.18 1.17 -9.82
C LEU A 99 -4.33 0.14 -9.91
N ALA A 100 -4.82 -0.37 -8.79
CA ALA A 100 -5.81 -1.45 -8.70
C ALA A 100 -5.41 -2.62 -9.61
N GLN A 101 -4.19 -3.12 -9.40
CA GLN A 101 -3.58 -4.16 -10.24
C GLN A 101 -3.50 -3.81 -11.74
N GLY A 102 -3.36 -2.52 -12.07
CA GLY A 102 -3.23 -2.05 -13.46
C GLY A 102 -4.55 -1.68 -14.12
N ARG A 103 -5.70 -1.83 -13.45
CA ARG A 103 -6.99 -1.37 -13.96
C ARG A 103 -7.06 0.15 -14.11
N LEU A 104 -6.34 0.89 -13.25
CA LEU A 104 -6.19 2.35 -13.34
C LEU A 104 -5.03 2.80 -14.26
N SER A 105 -4.46 1.89 -15.05
CA SER A 105 -3.36 2.25 -15.98
C SER A 105 -3.85 2.84 -17.31
N GLY A 106 -5.15 2.75 -17.60
CA GLY A 106 -5.74 3.10 -18.90
C GLY A 106 -5.60 2.03 -19.99
N LYS A 107 -4.95 0.89 -19.71
CA LYS A 107 -4.80 -0.23 -20.67
C LYS A 107 -6.11 -1.00 -20.89
N TYR A 108 -6.94 -1.09 -19.86
CA TYR A 108 -8.17 -1.88 -19.88
C TYR A 108 -9.39 -0.95 -19.99
N SER A 109 -10.45 -1.46 -20.61
CA SER A 109 -11.76 -0.83 -20.72
C SER A 109 -12.85 -1.89 -20.62
N ARG A 110 -14.11 -1.49 -20.70
CA ARG A 110 -15.26 -2.39 -20.86
C ARG A 110 -15.08 -3.36 -22.05
N GLU A 111 -14.59 -2.87 -23.18
CA GLU A 111 -14.41 -3.64 -24.42
C GLU A 111 -13.11 -4.46 -24.42
N ASN A 112 -12.12 -4.03 -23.63
CA ASN A 112 -10.84 -4.72 -23.47
C ASN A 112 -10.58 -5.03 -21.98
N PRO A 113 -11.29 -6.01 -21.39
CA PRO A 113 -11.13 -6.37 -20.00
C PRO A 113 -9.78 -7.04 -19.75
N PRO A 114 -9.28 -7.02 -18.51
CA PRO A 114 -8.05 -7.71 -18.17
C PRO A 114 -8.17 -9.24 -18.35
N PRO A 115 -7.06 -9.95 -18.66
CA PRO A 115 -7.07 -11.40 -18.80
C PRO A 115 -7.56 -12.09 -17.52
N LYS A 116 -8.45 -13.09 -17.66
CA LYS A 116 -9.07 -13.82 -16.54
C LYS A 116 -8.08 -14.66 -15.72
N GLU A 117 -6.91 -14.98 -16.27
CA GLU A 117 -5.86 -15.79 -15.63
C GLU A 117 -5.16 -15.06 -14.48
N TYR A 118 -5.16 -13.73 -14.50
CA TYR A 118 -4.59 -12.93 -13.44
C TYR A 118 -5.61 -12.78 -12.31
N ARG A 119 -5.14 -12.86 -11.05
CA ARG A 119 -5.94 -12.63 -9.84
C ARG A 119 -6.31 -11.15 -9.66
N PHE A 120 -6.96 -10.56 -10.66
CA PHE A 120 -7.48 -9.22 -10.60
C PHE A 120 -8.66 -9.11 -9.63
N SER A 121 -8.87 -7.91 -9.11
CA SER A 121 -10.07 -7.58 -8.34
C SER A 121 -11.33 -8.03 -9.07
N SER A 122 -12.31 -8.54 -8.32
CA SER A 122 -13.59 -9.09 -8.80
C SER A 122 -14.56 -8.05 -9.36
N TYR A 123 -14.27 -6.75 -9.31
CA TYR A 123 -15.17 -5.74 -9.86
C TYR A 123 -15.21 -5.84 -11.39
N ASP A 124 -16.37 -5.63 -12.02
CA ASP A 124 -16.42 -5.49 -13.48
C ASP A 124 -15.80 -4.18 -13.94
N MET A 125 -15.26 -4.15 -15.16
CA MET A 125 -14.68 -2.93 -15.74
C MET A 125 -15.72 -1.82 -15.91
N GLU A 126 -16.99 -2.16 -16.03
CA GLU A 126 -18.11 -1.20 -16.06
C GLU A 126 -18.13 -0.28 -14.83
N HIS A 127 -17.86 -0.79 -13.64
CA HIS A 127 -17.80 0.02 -12.41
C HIS A 127 -16.53 0.89 -12.31
N VAL A 128 -15.49 0.55 -13.08
CA VAL A 128 -14.21 1.26 -13.08
C VAL A 128 -14.14 2.33 -14.16
N GLU A 129 -14.92 2.19 -15.24
CA GLU A 129 -14.91 3.08 -16.39
C GLU A 129 -15.15 4.57 -16.03
N PRO A 130 -16.09 4.93 -15.13
CA PRO A 130 -16.29 6.34 -14.76
C PRO A 130 -15.04 6.97 -14.12
N ALA A 131 -14.34 6.21 -13.27
CA ALA A 131 -13.09 6.69 -12.68
C ALA A 131 -11.99 6.81 -13.74
N LEU A 132 -11.91 5.86 -14.68
CA LEU A 132 -10.97 5.92 -15.80
C LEU A 132 -11.23 7.10 -16.73
N GLU A 133 -12.48 7.45 -17.00
CA GLU A 133 -12.84 8.59 -17.84
C GLU A 133 -12.31 9.90 -17.24
N VAL A 134 -12.53 10.12 -15.93
CA VAL A 134 -11.99 11.28 -15.22
C VAL A 134 -10.47 11.31 -15.27
N LEU A 135 -9.82 10.16 -15.03
CA LEU A 135 -8.36 10.06 -15.10
C LEU A 135 -7.83 10.31 -16.52
N ARG A 136 -8.51 9.85 -17.57
CA ARG A 136 -8.16 10.11 -18.98
C ARG A 136 -8.33 11.59 -19.32
N HIS A 137 -9.39 12.24 -18.85
CA HIS A 137 -9.61 13.66 -19.06
C HIS A 137 -8.48 14.50 -18.41
N LEU A 138 -8.11 14.19 -17.17
CA LEU A 138 -6.99 14.83 -16.48
C LEU A 138 -5.64 14.53 -17.16
N ALA A 139 -5.43 13.29 -17.57
CA ALA A 139 -4.23 12.87 -18.30
C ALA A 139 -4.06 13.66 -19.60
N ALA A 140 -5.14 13.84 -20.38
CA ALA A 140 -5.13 14.65 -21.59
C ALA A 140 -4.87 16.14 -21.29
N LYS A 141 -5.52 16.70 -20.26
CA LYS A 141 -5.34 18.09 -19.85
C LYS A 141 -3.89 18.42 -19.48
N TYR A 142 -3.22 17.53 -18.75
CA TYR A 142 -1.85 17.75 -18.28
C TYR A 142 -0.79 17.10 -19.18
N ASN A 143 -1.19 16.45 -20.28
CA ASN A 143 -0.31 15.72 -21.19
C ASN A 143 0.56 14.66 -20.49
N VAL A 144 -0.03 13.91 -19.56
CA VAL A 144 0.63 12.85 -18.77
C VAL A 144 -0.08 11.51 -18.94
N SER A 145 0.50 10.43 -18.41
CA SER A 145 -0.15 9.11 -18.45
C SER A 145 -1.29 8.98 -17.43
N VAL A 146 -2.34 8.21 -17.75
CA VAL A 146 -3.45 7.88 -16.82
C VAL A 146 -2.92 7.28 -15.52
N ALA A 147 -1.93 6.38 -15.63
CA ALA A 147 -1.26 5.78 -14.47
C ALA A 147 -0.57 6.85 -13.60
N SER A 148 0.07 7.84 -14.22
CA SER A 148 0.72 8.94 -13.50
C SER A 148 -0.32 9.76 -12.73
N VAL A 149 -1.46 10.11 -13.35
CA VAL A 149 -2.53 10.83 -12.64
C VAL A 149 -3.04 10.02 -11.45
N ALA A 150 -3.32 8.72 -11.64
CA ALA A 150 -3.80 7.84 -10.57
C ALA A 150 -2.79 7.72 -9.42
N MET A 151 -1.50 7.54 -9.73
CA MET A 151 -0.44 7.50 -8.71
C MET A 151 -0.28 8.83 -8.01
N ASN A 152 -0.31 9.93 -8.75
CA ASN A 152 -0.18 11.28 -8.22
C ASN A 152 -1.33 11.61 -7.28
N TRP A 153 -2.55 11.17 -7.60
CA TRP A 153 -3.69 11.29 -6.72
C TRP A 153 -3.43 10.60 -5.37
N ASN A 154 -2.93 9.35 -5.39
CA ASN A 154 -2.62 8.62 -4.15
C ASN A 154 -1.54 9.33 -3.31
N ILE A 155 -0.52 9.90 -3.96
CA ILE A 155 0.58 10.61 -3.28
C ILE A 155 0.12 11.97 -2.74
N PHE A 156 -0.41 12.83 -3.60
CA PHE A 156 -0.66 14.24 -3.30
C PHE A 156 -1.95 14.50 -2.56
N ALA A 157 -2.97 13.66 -2.73
CA ALA A 157 -4.19 13.87 -1.97
C ALA A 157 -3.94 13.74 -0.46
N ARG A 158 -2.91 12.96 -0.04
CA ARG A 158 -2.78 12.51 1.35
C ARG A 158 -1.35 12.30 1.89
N GLY A 159 -0.28 12.68 1.18
CA GLY A 159 1.10 12.58 1.66
C GLY A 159 1.65 11.15 1.79
N GLN A 160 1.15 10.21 0.98
CA GLN A 160 1.46 8.78 1.12
C GLN A 160 2.49 8.31 0.09
N TYR A 161 3.34 7.37 0.49
CA TYR A 161 4.38 6.81 -0.37
C TYR A 161 3.95 5.46 -0.96
N PRO A 162 3.80 5.33 -2.30
CA PRO A 162 3.44 4.07 -2.95
C PRO A 162 4.56 3.03 -2.91
N TRP A 163 4.24 1.79 -2.49
CA TRP A 163 5.12 0.64 -2.68
C TRP A 163 4.86 0.01 -4.05
N TRP A 164 5.82 0.14 -4.97
CA TRP A 164 5.66 -0.31 -6.36
C TRP A 164 6.01 -1.79 -6.55
N GLY A 165 5.01 -2.59 -6.89
CA GLY A 165 5.18 -3.90 -7.52
C GLY A 165 4.94 -3.78 -9.03
N SER A 166 6.00 -3.70 -9.84
CA SER A 166 5.88 -4.00 -11.27
C SER A 166 7.14 -4.67 -11.81
N GLY A 167 7.01 -5.94 -12.20
CA GLY A 167 8.04 -6.69 -12.90
C GLY A 167 8.17 -6.22 -14.34
N ARG A 168 8.99 -5.19 -14.57
CA ARG A 168 9.78 -4.91 -15.79
C ARG A 168 10.43 -3.52 -15.69
N LYS A 169 11.76 -3.49 -15.61
CA LYS A 169 12.62 -2.31 -15.33
C LYS A 169 12.53 -1.13 -16.34
N ALA A 170 11.74 -1.20 -17.41
CA ALA A 170 11.88 -0.28 -18.56
C ALA A 170 10.95 0.97 -18.57
N ARG A 171 10.07 1.18 -17.57
CA ARG A 171 9.08 2.27 -17.59
C ARG A 171 9.24 3.26 -16.43
N LEU A 172 10.47 3.57 -16.02
CA LEU A 172 10.74 4.46 -14.88
C LEU A 172 11.05 5.91 -15.28
N SER A 173 11.48 6.19 -16.52
CA SER A 173 11.84 7.56 -16.90
C SER A 173 10.65 8.46 -17.29
N ARG A 174 9.46 7.90 -17.52
CA ARG A 174 8.28 8.68 -17.97
C ARG A 174 7.22 8.93 -16.90
N THR A 175 7.21 8.18 -15.82
CA THR A 175 6.06 8.18 -14.88
C THR A 175 6.23 9.22 -13.76
N CYS A 176 7.47 9.61 -13.44
CA CYS A 176 7.79 10.56 -12.35
C CYS A 176 8.39 11.90 -12.82
N LYS A 177 8.57 12.12 -14.12
CA LYS A 177 9.03 13.40 -14.67
C LYS A 177 8.35 13.66 -16.02
N SER A 178 7.34 14.53 -15.96
CA SER A 178 6.61 15.27 -17.00
C SER A 178 5.13 15.19 -16.71
#